data_AF-A0A926Z519-F1
#
_entry.id   AF-A0A926Z519-F1
#
_cell.length_a   1.000
_cell.length_b   1.000
_cell.length_c   1.000
_cell.angle_alpha   90.00
_cell.angle_beta   90.00
_cell.angle_gamma   90.00
#
_symmetry.space_group_name_H-M   'P 1'
#
loop_
_entity.id
_entity.type
_entity.pdbx_description
1 polymer ?
#
loop_
_entity_poly.entity_id
_entity_poly.type
_entity_poly.pdbx_seq_one_letter_code
_entity_poly.pdbx_strand_id
1 'polypeptide(L)'
;MQAIRLQQTIEKDSEIHLSDLPVFQGQEVEVIVLISPLPETKKTFTARQLLNSGLIGVWENRIDIKDGLTYARQSRDHSQAKCKNG
;
A
#
# COMPACT_ATOMS: atom_id res chain seq x y z
N MET A 1 2.65 6.56 -29.28
CA MET A 1 1.66 6.93 -28.26
C MET A 1 2.41 7.38 -27.01
N GLN A 2 2.05 8.53 -26.44
CA GLN A 2 2.64 9.07 -25.21
C GLN A 2 1.57 9.05 -24.13
N ALA A 3 1.89 8.50 -22.95
CA ALA A 3 0.95 8.40 -21.84
C ALA A 3 1.15 9.54 -20.84
N ILE A 4 0.06 10.17 -20.42
CA ILE A 4 0.06 11.16 -19.34
C ILE A 4 -0.49 10.45 -18.10
N ARG A 5 0.31 10.38 -17.04
CA ARG A 5 -0.11 9.81 -15.76
C ARG A 5 -0.52 10.93 -14.81
N LEU A 6 -1.81 11.00 -14.51
CA LEU A 6 -2.38 11.88 -13.50
C LEU A 6 -2.86 11.06 -12.31
N GLN A 7 -2.58 11.52 -11.09
CA GLN A 7 -3.16 10.97 -9.86
C GLN A 7 -4.00 12.04 -9.19
N GLN A 8 -5.26 11.71 -8.91
CA GLN A 8 -6.20 12.63 -8.30
C GLN A 8 -7.08 11.87 -7.29
N THR A 9 -7.42 12.53 -6.20
CA THR A 9 -8.39 12.02 -5.22
C THR A 9 -9.78 12.45 -5.64
N ILE A 10 -10.77 11.57 -5.52
CA ILE A 10 -12.17 11.88 -5.81
C ILE A 10 -12.68 12.87 -4.76
N GLU A 11 -13.01 14.10 -5.18
CA GLU A 11 -13.53 15.16 -4.31
C GLU A 11 -15.05 15.08 -4.12
N LYS A 12 -15.75 14.55 -5.12
CA LYS A 12 -17.20 14.31 -5.12
C LYS A 12 -17.47 12.92 -5.66
N ASP A 13 -18.33 12.18 -4.97
CA ASP A 13 -18.64 10.80 -5.33
C ASP A 13 -19.01 10.67 -6.80
N SER A 14 -18.42 9.67 -7.46
CA SER A 14 -18.66 9.33 -8.87
C SER A 14 -18.20 10.34 -9.90
N GLU A 15 -17.42 11.37 -9.53
CA GLU A 15 -16.94 12.40 -10.46
C GLU A 15 -15.41 12.51 -10.47
N ILE A 16 -14.82 12.56 -11.67
CA ILE A 16 -13.40 12.85 -11.91
C ILE A 16 -13.29 13.93 -13.00
N HIS A 17 -12.59 15.03 -12.70
CA HIS A 17 -12.40 16.15 -13.61
C HIS A 17 -10.97 16.17 -14.15
N LEU A 18 -10.82 15.93 -15.47
CA LEU A 18 -9.57 16.04 -16.18
C LEU A 18 -9.53 17.38 -16.93
N SER A 19 -8.66 18.30 -16.52
CA SER A 19 -8.45 19.59 -17.19
C SER A 19 -6.98 19.76 -17.62
N ASP A 20 -6.74 20.76 -18.48
CA ASP A 20 -5.40 21.21 -18.86
C ASP A 20 -4.49 20.13 -19.49
N LEU A 21 -5.10 19.15 -20.15
CA LEU A 21 -4.37 18.15 -20.92
C LEU A 21 -3.82 18.76 -22.21
N PRO A 22 -2.55 18.52 -22.57
CA PRO A 22 -1.91 19.04 -23.78
C PRO A 22 -2.37 18.27 -25.03
N VAL A 23 -3.67 18.24 -25.27
CA VAL A 23 -4.32 17.55 -26.38
C VAL A 23 -4.98 18.56 -27.31
N PHE A 24 -4.97 18.27 -28.61
CA PHE A 24 -5.48 19.16 -29.65
C PHE A 24 -6.67 18.53 -30.39
N GLN A 25 -7.50 19.39 -30.99
CA GLN A 25 -8.66 18.94 -31.76
C GLN A 25 -8.25 17.97 -32.87
N GLY A 26 -8.97 16.84 -32.97
CA GLY A 26 -8.71 15.80 -33.97
C GLY A 26 -7.70 14.74 -33.54
N GLN A 27 -7.12 14.83 -32.35
CA GLN A 27 -6.29 13.76 -31.78
C GLN A 27 -7.17 12.66 -31.17
N GLU A 28 -6.82 11.41 -31.46
CA GLU A 28 -7.38 10.25 -30.78
C GLU A 28 -6.68 10.08 -29.42
N VAL A 29 -7.46 9.95 -28.35
CA VAL A 29 -6.96 9.83 -26.97
C VAL A 29 -7.59 8.62 -26.32
N GLU A 30 -6.76 7.80 -25.67
CA GLU A 30 -7.20 6.69 -24.82
C GLU A 30 -7.07 7.10 -23.35
N VAL A 31 -8.10 6.82 -22.55
CA VAL A 31 -8.12 7.11 -21.11
C VAL A 31 -8.20 5.80 -20.34
N ILE A 32 -7.25 5.58 -19.43
CA ILE A 32 -7.21 4.41 -18.55
C ILE A 32 -7.44 4.88 -17.12
N VAL A 33 -8.49 4.35 -16.46
CA VAL A 33 -8.81 4.65 -15.07
C VAL A 33 -8.37 3.50 -14.18
N LEU A 34 -7.44 3.77 -13.26
CA LEU A 34 -6.97 2.82 -12.25
C LEU A 34 -7.51 3.22 -10.89
N ILE A 35 -8.48 2.47 -10.38
CA ILE A 35 -9.06 2.70 -9.06
C ILE A 35 -8.19 2.00 -8.02
N SER A 36 -7.53 2.79 -7.17
CA SER A 36 -6.85 2.25 -6.00
C SER A 36 -7.86 2.02 -4.88
N PRO A 37 -7.71 0.94 -4.08
CA PRO A 37 -8.54 0.77 -2.89
C PRO A 37 -8.35 1.98 -1.97
N LEU A 38 -9.40 2.40 -1.28
CA LEU A 38 -9.25 3.40 -0.23
C LEU A 38 -8.18 2.91 0.75
N PRO A 39 -7.24 3.78 1.18
CA PRO A 39 -6.29 3.39 2.20
C PRO A 39 -7.09 2.94 3.43
N GLU A 40 -6.93 1.67 3.81
CA GLU A 40 -7.49 1.20 5.07
C GLU A 40 -6.97 2.13 6.16
N THR A 41 -7.90 2.72 6.92
CA THR A 41 -7.52 3.52 8.08
C THR A 41 -6.68 2.63 8.97
N LYS A 42 -5.40 2.98 9.15
CA LYS A 42 -4.50 2.24 10.02
C LYS A 42 -5.17 2.17 11.39
N LYS A 43 -5.61 0.97 11.79
CA LYS A 43 -6.24 0.76 13.10
C LYS A 43 -5.20 1.12 14.16
N THR A 44 -5.41 2.24 14.83
CA THR A 44 -4.61 2.63 15.99
C THR A 44 -5.15 1.87 17.19
N PHE A 45 -4.40 0.87 17.64
CA PHE A 45 -4.72 0.16 18.87
C PHE A 45 -4.14 0.91 20.06
N THR A 46 -4.94 1.14 21.10
CA THR A 46 -4.39 1.41 22.44
C THR A 46 -3.63 0.19 22.93
N ALA A 47 -2.68 0.36 23.85
CA ALA A 47 -1.89 -0.76 24.40
C ALA A 47 -2.78 -1.92 24.90
N ARG A 48 -3.92 -1.61 25.53
CA ARG A 48 -4.90 -2.60 25.99
C ARG A 48 -5.60 -3.33 24.85
N GLN A 49 -5.99 -2.62 23.78
CA GLN A 49 -6.61 -3.27 22.62
C GLN A 49 -5.59 -4.12 21.84
N LEU A 50 -4.32 -3.70 21.80
CA LEU A 50 -3.25 -4.50 21.20
C LEU A 50 -3.03 -5.81 21.96
N LEU A 51 -2.99 -5.76 23.29
CA LEU A 51 -2.93 -6.96 24.14
C LEU A 51 -4.12 -7.90 23.89
N ASN A 52 -5.33 -7.36 23.75
CA ASN A 52 -6.55 -8.14 23.53
C ASN A 52 -6.77 -8.56 22.07
N SER A 53 -5.96 -8.08 21.13
CA SER A 53 -6.14 -8.37 19.69
C SER A 53 -5.63 -9.75 19.27
N GLY A 54 -4.94 -10.47 20.17
CA GLY A 54 -4.26 -11.72 19.84
C GLY A 54 -3.02 -11.54 18.95
N LEU A 55 -2.65 -10.31 18.56
CA LEU A 55 -1.39 -9.98 17.88
C LEU A 55 -0.19 -10.09 18.83
N ILE A 56 -0.39 -9.81 20.11
CA ILE A 56 0.60 -10.07 21.16
C ILE A 56 0.58 -11.57 21.45
N GLY A 57 1.76 -12.21 21.43
CA GLY A 57 1.88 -13.65 21.66
C GLY A 57 1.80 -14.52 20.40
N VAL A 58 1.66 -13.95 19.20
CA VAL A 58 1.71 -14.71 17.92
C VAL A 58 3.00 -15.54 17.79
N TRP A 59 4.09 -15.06 18.41
CA TRP A 59 5.38 -15.75 18.42
C TRP A 59 5.49 -16.83 19.50
N GLU A 60 4.66 -16.79 20.54
CA GLU A 60 4.70 -17.72 21.67
C GLU A 60 4.39 -19.16 21.22
N ASN A 61 3.51 -19.30 20.22
CA ASN A 61 3.07 -20.61 19.72
C ASN A 61 3.77 -21.05 18.42
N ARG A 62 4.80 -20.33 17.96
CA ARG A 62 5.54 -20.65 16.73
C ARG A 62 6.62 -21.70 16.99
N ILE A 63 6.22 -22.97 16.95
CA ILE A 63 7.11 -24.12 17.12
C ILE A 63 8.07 -24.36 15.93
N ASP A 64 7.80 -23.74 14.79
CA ASP A 64 8.62 -23.80 13.58
C ASP A 64 9.91 -22.95 13.69
N ILE A 65 9.95 -21.99 14.62
CA ILE A 65 11.08 -21.09 14.82
C ILE A 65 11.90 -21.57 16.02
N LYS A 66 12.91 -22.39 15.74
CA LYS A 66 13.80 -22.94 16.78
C LYS A 66 14.73 -21.90 17.42
N ASP A 67 15.13 -20.87 16.66
CA ASP A 67 15.95 -19.76 17.14
C ASP A 67 15.36 -18.43 16.69
N GLY A 68 14.68 -17.76 17.62
CA GLY A 68 14.02 -16.48 17.38
C GLY A 68 15.00 -15.35 17.01
N LEU A 69 16.24 -15.37 17.52
CA LEU A 69 17.22 -14.31 17.23
C LEU A 69 17.72 -14.41 15.79
N THR A 70 18.04 -15.62 15.35
CA THR A 70 18.45 -15.87 13.97
C THR A 70 17.31 -15.56 12.99
N TYR A 71 16.08 -15.97 13.32
CA TYR A 71 14.92 -15.65 12.49
C TYR A 71 14.63 -14.15 12.40
N ALA A 72 14.77 -13.41 13.50
CA ALA A 72 14.59 -11.96 13.52
C ALA A 72 15.64 -11.24 12.65
N ARG A 73 16.89 -11.70 12.67
CA ARG A 73 17.96 -11.18 11.79
C ARG A 73 17.64 -11.43 10.31
N GLN A 74 17.28 -12.66 9.95
CA GLN A 74 16.89 -13.01 8.58
C GLN A 74 15.69 -12.19 8.08
N SER A 75 14.67 -12.01 8.93
CA SER A 75 13.50 -11.19 8.59
C SER A 75 13.85 -9.73 8.33
N ARG A 76 14.81 -9.18 9.09
CA ARG A 76 15.31 -7.81 8.89
C ARG A 76 16.07 -7.70 7.57
N ASP A 77 16.98 -8.61 7.30
CA ASP A 77 17.79 -8.59 6.09
C ASP A 77 16.91 -8.71 4.83
N HIS A 78 15.91 -9.59 4.85
CA HIS A 78 14.95 -9.74 3.75
C HIS A 78 14.12 -8.47 3.51
N SER A 79 13.68 -7.81 4.59
CA SER A 79 12.91 -6.58 4.48
C SER A 79 13.77 -5.42 3.96
N GLN A 80 15.01 -5.30 4.45
CA GLN A 80 15.95 -4.28 3.97
C GLN A 80 16.35 -4.49 2.51
N ALA A 81 16.50 -5.74 2.06
CA ALA A 81 16.77 -6.04 0.66
C ALA A 81 15.61 -5.61 -0.25
N LYS A 82 14.36 -5.79 0.18
CA LYS A 82 13.18 -5.34 -0.57
C LYS A 82 13.10 -3.81 -0.69
N CYS A 83 13.45 -3.07 0.36
CA CYS A 83 13.44 -1.60 0.31
C CYS A 83 14.55 -0.99 -0.56
N LYS A 84 15.60 -1.74 -0.89
CA LYS A 84 16.69 -1.26 -1.76
C LYS A 84 16.43 -1.47 -3.26
N ASN A 85 15.43 -2.27 -3.61
CA ASN A 85 15.12 -2.68 -4.99
C ASN A 85 13.77 -2.13 -5.51
N GLY A 86 13.19 -1.14 -4.83
CA GLY A 86 11.95 -0.46 -5.25
C GLY A 86 12.17 1.04 -5.32
#